data_AF-A0AAD5CFY4-F1
#
_entry.id   AF-A0AAD5CFY4-F1
#
_cell.length_a   1.000
_cell.length_b   1.000
_cell.length_c   1.000
_cell.angle_alpha   90.00
_cell.angle_beta   90.00
_cell.angle_gamma   90.00
#
_symmetry.space_group_name_H-M   'P 1'
#
loop_
_entity.id
_entity.type
_entity.pdbx_description
1 polymer ?
#
loop_
_entity_poly.entity_id
_entity_poly.type
_entity_poly.pdbx_seq_one_letter_code
_entity_poly.pdbx_strand_id
1 'polypeptide(L)'
;TRVARLSVGRNGLVYTGGEDRNLTAWDTVSGKVAYCIEDAHSARLKGIVVLSKIDETSDEEPFLVASASSDGIIRVWDVRMAKKDKPTPLAEANTKSRLTCLAGSSVKSLKKRFGGSSDSNKEQDEATEP
;
A
#
# COMPACT_ATOMS: atom_id res chain seq x y z
N THR A 1 -7.49 25.89 -5.22
CA THR A 1 -6.83 24.57 -5.08
C THR A 1 -7.28 23.68 -6.21
N ARG A 2 -6.36 23.18 -7.06
CA ARG A 2 -6.71 22.21 -8.10
C ARG A 2 -6.49 20.81 -7.52
N VAL A 3 -7.55 20.00 -7.48
CA VAL A 3 -7.43 18.57 -7.15
C VAL A 3 -7.12 17.86 -8.45
N ALA A 4 -5.94 17.26 -8.54
CA ALA A 4 -5.53 16.59 -9.76
C ALA A 4 -6.00 15.13 -9.79
N ARG A 5 -6.12 14.48 -8.63
CA ARG A 5 -6.31 13.03 -8.54
C ARG A 5 -7.29 12.65 -7.44
N LEU A 6 -8.05 11.59 -7.71
CA LEU A 6 -9.01 11.00 -6.79
C LEU A 6 -8.87 9.47 -6.81
N SER A 7 -9.09 8.83 -5.66
CA SER A 7 -9.21 7.37 -5.55
C SER A 7 -10.27 7.03 -4.51
N VAL A 8 -11.08 6.02 -4.78
CA VAL A 8 -12.16 5.60 -3.87
C VAL A 8 -11.72 4.37 -3.08
N GLY A 9 -11.94 4.42 -1.77
CA GLY A 9 -11.77 3.31 -0.85
C GLY A 9 -13.07 2.56 -0.60
N ARG A 10 -12.99 1.26 -0.29
CA ARG A 10 -14.18 0.44 0.05
C ARG A 10 -14.78 0.75 1.42
N ASN A 11 -14.06 1.49 2.26
CA ASN A 11 -14.43 1.87 3.61
C ASN A 11 -15.25 3.18 3.68
N GLY A 12 -15.84 3.64 2.56
CA GLY A 12 -16.54 4.92 2.51
C GLY A 12 -15.61 6.14 2.61
N LEU A 13 -14.32 5.97 2.33
CA LEU A 13 -13.38 7.07 2.20
C LEU A 13 -13.05 7.35 0.73
N VAL A 14 -12.96 8.64 0.40
CA VAL A 14 -12.40 9.12 -0.87
C VAL A 14 -11.10 9.83 -0.59
N TYR A 15 -10.09 9.55 -1.40
CA TYR A 15 -8.77 10.17 -1.31
C TYR A 15 -8.59 11.17 -2.42
N THR A 16 -8.08 12.35 -2.08
CA THR A 16 -7.75 13.40 -3.03
C THR A 16 -6.33 13.89 -2.83
N GLY A 17 -5.72 14.37 -3.91
CA GLY A 17 -4.43 15.05 -3.84
C GLY A 17 -4.14 15.82 -5.12
N GLY A 18 -3.30 16.84 -5.01
CA GLY A 18 -2.97 17.70 -6.13
C GLY A 18 -1.77 18.59 -5.88
N GLU A 19 -1.91 19.85 -6.26
CA GLU A 19 -0.87 20.88 -6.20
C GLU A 19 -0.52 21.34 -4.77
N ASP A 20 -1.43 21.13 -3.82
CA ASP A 20 -1.21 21.40 -2.38
C ASP A 20 -0.25 20.40 -1.72
N ARG A 21 0.15 19.34 -2.44
CA ARG A 21 1.07 18.29 -1.98
C ARG A 21 0.54 17.45 -0.82
N ASN A 22 -0.73 17.64 -0.47
CA ASN A 22 -1.39 16.95 0.61
C ASN A 22 -2.10 15.68 0.08
N LEU A 23 -2.31 14.74 0.99
CA LEU A 23 -3.18 13.59 0.77
C LEU A 23 -4.34 13.70 1.75
N THR A 24 -5.53 14.04 1.24
CA THR A 24 -6.73 14.25 2.05
C THR A 24 -7.69 13.09 1.89
N ALA A 25 -8.19 12.59 3.01
CA ALA A 25 -9.25 11.59 3.05
C ALA A 25 -10.58 12.23 3.46
N TRP A 26 -11.63 11.92 2.73
CA TRP A 26 -12.97 12.44 2.89
C TRP A 26 -13.91 11.29 3.23
N ASP A 27 -14.72 11.45 4.26
CA ASP A 27 -15.77 10.51 4.59
C ASP A 27 -16.99 10.80 3.71
N THR A 28 -17.44 9.79 2.95
CA THR A 28 -18.52 9.96 1.96
C THR A 28 -19.90 10.02 2.61
N VAL A 29 -20.06 9.56 3.85
CA VAL A 29 -21.33 9.57 4.56
C VAL A 29 -21.59 10.94 5.18
N SER A 30 -20.58 11.49 5.86
CA SER A 30 -20.64 12.79 6.52
C SER A 30 -20.31 13.97 5.59
N GLY A 31 -19.62 13.71 4.47
CA GLY A 31 -19.12 14.73 3.55
C GLY A 31 -17.98 15.58 4.13
N LYS A 32 -17.38 15.16 5.25
CA LYS A 32 -16.33 15.91 5.95
C LYS A 32 -14.95 15.29 5.69
N VAL A 33 -13.90 16.09 5.91
CA VAL A 33 -12.52 15.59 5.95
C VAL A 33 -12.39 14.65 7.13
N ALA A 34 -12.04 13.39 6.85
CA ALA A 34 -11.76 12.39 7.87
C ALA A 34 -10.38 12.59 8.48
N TYR A 35 -9.38 12.85 7.64
CA TYR A 35 -8.02 13.25 8.01
C TYR A 35 -7.28 13.82 6.80
N CYS A 36 -6.17 14.51 7.06
CA CYS A 36 -5.27 15.05 6.05
C CYS A 36 -3.83 14.73 6.43
N ILE A 37 -3.07 14.18 5.47
CA ILE A 37 -1.62 14.07 5.57
C ILE A 37 -1.04 15.32 4.93
N GLU A 38 -0.69 16.29 5.77
CA GLU A 38 -0.07 17.53 5.34
C GLU A 38 1.38 17.31 4.91
N ASP A 39 1.79 17.99 3.84
CA ASP A 39 3.12 17.85 3.24
C ASP A 39 3.50 16.37 2.99
N ALA A 40 2.51 15.57 2.57
CA ALA A 40 2.71 14.16 2.21
C ALA A 40 3.84 13.96 1.19
N HIS A 41 4.05 14.95 0.31
CA HIS A 41 5.15 15.01 -0.63
C HIS A 41 5.75 16.43 -0.70
N SER A 42 6.99 16.55 -1.20
CA SER A 42 7.62 17.86 -1.42
C SER A 42 7.17 18.53 -2.73
N ALA A 43 6.41 17.82 -3.56
CA ALA A 43 5.84 18.30 -4.81
C ALA A 43 4.44 17.74 -5.05
N ARG A 44 3.77 18.24 -6.11
CA ARG A 44 2.39 17.87 -6.45
C ARG A 44 2.20 16.37 -6.65
N LEU A 45 1.09 15.85 -6.13
CA LEU A 45 0.69 14.46 -6.34
C LEU A 45 0.28 14.23 -7.80
N LYS A 46 0.61 13.03 -8.29
CA LYS A 46 0.45 12.58 -9.68
C LYS A 46 -0.42 11.35 -9.80
N GLY A 47 -0.60 10.60 -8.72
CA GLY A 47 -1.58 9.53 -8.63
C GLY A 47 -1.73 9.05 -7.20
N ILE A 48 -2.89 8.48 -6.93
CA ILE A 48 -3.26 7.87 -5.66
C ILE A 48 -3.89 6.52 -5.99
N VAL A 49 -3.49 5.49 -5.27
CA VAL A 49 -4.03 4.13 -5.44
C VAL A 49 -4.37 3.59 -4.06
N VAL A 50 -5.61 3.16 -3.89
CA VAL A 50 -6.03 2.41 -2.70
C VAL A 50 -5.70 0.94 -2.91
N LEU A 51 -4.93 0.38 -1.98
CA LEU A 51 -4.54 -1.02 -1.95
C LEU A 51 -5.34 -1.71 -0.84
N SER A 52 -6.49 -2.25 -1.20
CA SER A 52 -7.33 -3.10 -0.34
C SER A 52 -7.15 -4.57 -0.72
N LYS A 53 -7.01 -5.46 0.27
CA LYS A 53 -7.11 -6.91 0.00
C LYS A 53 -8.55 -7.27 -0.39
N ILE A 54 -8.68 -8.29 -1.24
CA ILE A 54 -9.94 -8.76 -1.82
C ILE A 54 -10.56 -9.90 -0.98
N ASP A 55 -9.89 -10.37 0.07
CA ASP A 55 -10.39 -11.48 0.87
C ASP A 55 -11.31 -10.99 2.00
N GLU A 56 -12.58 -11.41 1.94
CA GLU A 56 -13.69 -11.08 2.83
C GLU A 56 -13.58 -11.74 4.22
N THR A 57 -12.40 -12.26 4.59
CA THR A 57 -12.25 -13.23 5.69
C THR A 57 -11.45 -12.71 6.89
N SER A 58 -10.99 -11.46 6.87
CA SER A 58 -10.29 -10.89 8.04
C SER A 58 -10.59 -9.41 8.19
N ASP A 59 -11.27 -9.08 9.28
CA ASP A 59 -11.57 -7.70 9.73
C ASP A 59 -10.32 -6.90 10.16
N GLU A 60 -9.13 -7.52 10.14
CA GLU A 60 -7.92 -7.02 10.80
C GLU A 60 -6.77 -6.64 9.83
N GLU A 61 -7.00 -6.62 8.51
CA GLU A 61 -5.92 -6.37 7.54
C GLU A 61 -5.75 -4.88 7.15
N PRO A 62 -4.49 -4.43 6.91
CA PRO A 62 -4.15 -3.02 6.70
C PRO A 62 -4.79 -2.46 5.43
N PHE A 63 -5.49 -1.34 5.60
CA PHE A 63 -5.97 -0.55 4.48
C PHE A 63 -4.84 0.40 4.04
N LEU A 64 -4.20 0.09 2.92
CA LEU A 64 -3.03 0.81 2.43
C LEU A 64 -3.41 1.80 1.34
N VAL A 65 -2.74 2.94 1.32
CA VAL A 65 -2.86 3.94 0.26
C VAL A 65 -1.47 4.24 -0.28
N ALA A 66 -1.29 4.14 -1.59
CA ALA A 66 -0.08 4.56 -2.26
C ALA A 66 -0.28 5.92 -2.93
N SER A 67 0.70 6.82 -2.78
CA SER A 67 0.74 8.11 -3.45
C SER A 67 2.04 8.27 -4.22
N ALA A 68 1.95 8.84 -5.42
CA ALA A 68 3.09 9.15 -6.27
C ALA A 68 3.14 10.66 -6.54
N SER A 69 4.33 11.25 -6.58
CA SER A 69 4.51 12.68 -6.78
C SER A 69 5.58 13.04 -7.81
N SER A 70 5.56 14.30 -8.24
CA SER A 70 6.62 14.89 -9.07
C SER A 70 7.98 14.96 -8.36
N ASP A 71 8.03 14.75 -7.04
CA ASP A 71 9.28 14.64 -6.28
C ASP A 71 10.07 13.36 -6.62
N GLY A 72 9.46 12.45 -7.37
CA GLY A 72 10.03 11.18 -7.79
C GLY A 72 9.93 10.08 -6.74
N ILE A 73 9.18 10.31 -5.67
CA ILE A 73 8.97 9.36 -4.58
C ILE A 73 7.56 8.80 -4.65
N ILE A 74 7.46 7.49 -4.46
CA ILE A 74 6.20 6.79 -4.15
C ILE A 74 6.20 6.51 -2.65
N ARG A 75 5.12 6.89 -1.98
CA ARG A 75 4.91 6.63 -0.55
C ARG A 75 3.73 5.70 -0.35
N VAL A 76 3.82 4.81 0.63
CA VAL A 76 2.73 3.95 1.08
C VAL A 76 2.35 4.33 2.50
N TRP A 77 1.05 4.46 2.75
CA TRP A 77 0.49 4.89 4.02
C TRP A 77 -0.43 3.80 4.56
N ASP A 78 -0.34 3.50 5.85
CA ASP A 78 -1.38 2.74 6.56
C ASP A 78 -2.44 3.72 7.07
N VAL A 79 -3.67 3.57 6.62
CA VAL A 79 -4.79 4.45 6.97
C VAL A 79 -5.12 4.43 8.46
N ARG A 80 -4.84 3.33 9.16
CA ARG A 80 -5.02 3.24 10.61
C ARG A 80 -4.02 4.13 11.35
N MET A 81 -2.85 4.38 10.76
CA MET A 81 -1.83 5.26 11.31
C MET A 81 -1.98 6.71 10.86
N ALA A 82 -2.78 6.97 9.82
CA ALA A 82 -2.97 8.30 9.24
C ALA A 82 -3.68 9.31 10.16
N LYS A 83 -4.35 8.85 11.23
CA LYS A 83 -4.98 9.72 12.24
C LYS A 83 -4.02 10.26 13.32
N LYS A 84 -2.74 9.88 13.31
CA LYS A 84 -1.74 10.40 14.27
C LYS A 84 -1.31 11.82 13.89
N ASP A 85 -0.90 12.62 14.87
CA ASP A 85 -0.49 14.03 14.68
C ASP A 85 0.60 14.24 13.61
N LYS A 86 1.42 13.21 13.35
CA LYS A 86 2.40 13.23 12.26
C LYS A 86 2.49 11.85 11.58
N PRO A 87 1.72 11.61 10.52
CA PRO A 87 1.75 10.33 9.83
C PRO A 87 3.06 10.12 9.09
N THR A 88 3.73 9.01 9.37
CA THR A 88 4.93 8.57 8.65
C THR A 88 4.55 7.53 7.59
N PRO A 89 5.14 7.58 6.39
CA PRO A 89 4.90 6.55 5.40
C PRO A 89 5.46 5.21 5.89
N LEU A 90 4.71 4.14 5.62
CA LEU A 90 5.11 2.76 5.90
C LEU A 90 6.27 2.33 4.99
N ALA A 91 6.29 2.85 3.77
CA ALA A 91 7.36 2.61 2.81
C ALA A 91 7.53 3.81 1.88
N GLU A 92 8.78 4.03 1.45
CA GLU A 92 9.13 5.00 0.42
C GLU A 92 9.98 4.34 -0.67
N ALA A 93 9.71 4.68 -1.92
CA ALA A 93 10.50 4.25 -3.06
C ALA A 93 10.87 5.46 -3.93
N ASN A 94 12.18 5.69 -4.11
CA ASN A 94 12.68 6.75 -4.97
C ASN A 94 12.95 6.22 -6.37
N THR A 95 12.24 6.79 -7.35
CA THR A 95 12.31 6.39 -8.76
C THR A 95 13.39 7.14 -9.55
N LYS A 96 14.04 8.14 -8.93
CA LYS A 96 15.02 9.05 -9.54
C LYS A 96 14.50 9.78 -10.79
N SER A 97 13.18 9.83 -10.97
CA SER A 97 12.51 10.39 -12.14
C SER A 97 11.23 11.09 -11.71
N ARG A 98 10.79 12.08 -12.50
CA ARG A 98 9.52 12.77 -12.24
C ARG A 98 8.35 11.86 -12.63
N LEU A 99 7.50 11.52 -11.68
CA LEU A 99 6.31 10.72 -11.95
C LEU A 99 5.24 11.54 -12.67
N THR A 100 4.50 10.89 -13.56
CA THR A 100 3.45 11.51 -14.38
C THR A 100 2.07 10.94 -14.08
N CYS A 101 2.01 9.66 -13.71
CA CYS A 101 0.82 8.94 -13.29
C CYS A 101 1.21 7.80 -12.31
N LEU A 102 0.20 7.21 -11.68
CA LEU A 102 0.31 5.98 -10.90
C LEU A 102 -0.94 5.16 -11.15
N ALA A 103 -0.76 3.87 -11.43
CA ALA A 103 -1.83 2.89 -11.49
C ALA A 103 -1.35 1.64 -10.74
N GLY A 104 -2.26 0.96 -10.07
CA GLY A 104 -1.92 -0.22 -9.30
C GLY A 104 -3.16 -0.99 -8.91
N SER A 105 -2.97 -2.27 -8.60
CA SER A 105 -4.00 -3.15 -8.06
C SER A 105 -3.37 -4.03 -6.98
N SER A 106 -4.21 -4.46 -6.04
CA SER A 106 -3.78 -5.46 -5.06
C SER A 106 -3.78 -6.84 -5.72
N VAL A 107 -2.61 -7.44 -5.87
CA VAL A 107 -2.50 -8.84 -6.31
C VAL A 107 -2.61 -9.77 -5.11
N LYS A 108 -3.34 -10.89 -5.27
CA LYS A 108 -3.31 -11.95 -4.27
C LYS A 108 -1.92 -12.58 -4.30
N SER A 109 -1.25 -12.63 -3.15
CA SER A 109 -0.09 -13.49 -3.01
C SER A 109 -0.58 -14.93 -3.09
N LEU A 110 -0.37 -15.57 -4.24
CA LEU A 110 -0.50 -17.02 -4.36
C LEU A 110 0.63 -17.60 -3.52
N LYS A 111 0.36 -17.85 -2.23
CA LYS A 111 1.21 -18.69 -1.40
C LYS A 111 1.33 -20.03 -2.12
N LYS A 112 2.46 -20.22 -2.80
CA LYS A 112 2.83 -21.46 -3.46
C LYS A 112 2.84 -22.52 -2.36
N ARG A 113 1.86 -23.44 -2.38
CA ARG A 113 1.91 -24.68 -1.62
C ARG A 113 3.06 -25.51 -2.18
N PHE A 114 4.30 -25.20 -1.78
CA PHE A 114 5.33 -26.21 -1.82
C PHE A 114 5.27 -26.95 -0.49
N GLY A 115 4.58 -28.08 -0.53
CA GLY A 115 4.79 -29.12 0.45
C GLY A 115 6.20 -29.65 0.29
N GLY A 116 6.94 -29.66 1.39
CA GLY A 116 8.07 -30.54 1.60
C GLY A 116 7.82 -31.21 2.93
N SER A 117 7.26 -32.41 2.90
CA SER A 117 7.22 -33.29 4.07
C SER A 117 8.68 -33.57 4.42
N SER A 118 9.08 -33.18 5.62
CA SER A 118 10.33 -33.60 6.22
C SER A 118 10.17 -35.03 6.72
N ASP A 119 10.56 -36.01 5.91
CA ASP A 119 10.85 -37.36 6.40
C ASP A 119 12.33 -37.65 6.19
N SER A 120 13.07 -37.48 7.28
CA SER A 120 14.42 -37.98 7.48
C SER A 120 14.37 -39.50 7.70
N ASN A 121 15.11 -40.28 6.91
CA ASN A 121 15.77 -41.49 7.44
C ASN A 121 16.98 -41.94 6.59
N LYS A 122 18.14 -41.67 7.18
CA LYS A 122 19.45 -42.36 7.21
C LYS A 122 19.81 -43.39 6.14
N GLU A 123 20.93 -43.08 5.46
CA GLU A 123 21.94 -44.02 4.97
C GLU A 123 22.35 -45.06 6.03
N GLN A 124 22.36 -46.32 5.63
CA GLN A 124 23.38 -47.28 6.04
C GLN A 124 23.86 -47.98 4.77
N ASP A 125 25.08 -47.63 4.37
CA ASP A 125 25.79 -48.30 3.30
C ASP A 125 26.28 -49.68 3.75
N GLU A 126 26.10 -50.59 2.82
CA GLU A 126 26.55 -51.97 2.74
C GLU A 126 28.07 -52.03 2.47
N ALA A 127 28.78 -52.89 3.19
CA ALA A 127 30.15 -53.30 2.83
C ALA A 127 30.32 -54.82 3.02
N THR A 128 30.01 -55.53 1.93
CA THR A 128 30.77 -56.64 1.32
C THR A 128 31.29 -57.79 2.21
N GLU A 129 30.60 -58.94 2.12
CA GLU A 129 31.04 -60.30 1.70
C GLU A 129 32.50 -60.79 1.89
N PRO A 130 32.76 -62.11 1.99
CA PRO A 130 32.02 -63.25 1.40
C PRO A 130 31.38 -64.26 2.36
#